data_AF-A0A927XS89-F1
#
_entry.id   AF-A0A927XS89-F1
#
_cell.length_a   1.000
_cell.length_b   1.000
_cell.length_c   1.000
_cell.angle_alpha   90.00
_cell.angle_beta   90.00
_cell.angle_gamma   90.00
#
_symmetry.space_group_name_H-M   'P 1'
#
loop_
_entity.id
_entity.type
_entity.pdbx_description
1 polymer ?
#
loop_
_entity_poly.entity_id
_entity_poly.type
_entity_poly.pdbx_seq_one_letter_code
_entity_poly.pdbx_strand_id
1 'polypeptide(L)' 'MRCSCKECDTYMIQAESEHLGCVCPDCGYRCNDCLGTNTVVSREALKALAFDPRFQPGALAENFIKRDEDDYAG' A
#
# COMPACT_ATOMS: atom_id res chain seq x y z
N MET A 1 -2.37 -7.63 11.83
CA MET A 1 -3.07 -7.36 10.54
C MET A 1 -3.68 -8.68 10.08
N ARG A 2 -4.91 -8.69 9.57
CA ARG A 2 -5.58 -9.87 9.03
C ARG A 2 -5.86 -9.57 7.56
N CYS A 3 -5.34 -10.37 6.64
CA CYS A 3 -5.49 -10.15 5.19
C CYS A 3 -6.29 -11.31 4.56
N SER A 4 -7.11 -10.98 3.57
CA SER A 4 -7.70 -11.94 2.64
C SER A 4 -6.92 -11.92 1.32
N CYS A 5 -6.80 -13.07 0.66
CA CYS A 5 -6.07 -13.18 -0.60
C CYS A 5 -6.81 -12.44 -1.72
N LYS A 6 -6.12 -11.58 -2.46
CA LYS A 6 -6.71 -10.84 -3.60
C LYS A 6 -7.06 -11.74 -4.79
N GLU A 7 -6.52 -12.96 -4.83
CA GLU A 7 -6.71 -13.90 -5.93
C GLU A 7 -7.85 -14.91 -5.65
N CYS A 8 -8.08 -15.28 -4.38
CA CYS A 8 -9.02 -16.35 -4.02
C CYS A 8 -9.78 -16.13 -2.70
N ASP A 9 -9.68 -14.94 -2.10
CA ASP A 9 -10.31 -14.52 -0.84
C ASP A 9 -9.94 -15.32 0.43
N THR A 10 -9.14 -16.37 0.30
CA THR A 10 -8.66 -17.19 1.42
C THR A 10 -7.95 -16.33 2.46
N TYR A 11 -8.24 -16.58 3.73
CA TYR A 11 -7.53 -15.96 4.85
C TYR A 11 -6.03 -16.23 4.78
N MET A 12 -5.23 -15.17 4.78
CA MET A 12 -3.78 -15.26 4.65
C MET A 12 -3.10 -15.19 6.01
N ILE A 13 -1.99 -15.92 6.14
CA ILE A 13 -1.17 -15.97 7.36
C ILE A 13 0.09 -15.14 7.14
N GLN A 14 0.53 -14.40 8.15
CA GLN A 14 1.78 -13.67 8.06
C GLN A 14 2.96 -14.65 8.11
N ALA A 15 3.84 -14.56 7.12
CA ALA A 15 5.06 -15.34 7.03
C ALA A 15 6.24 -14.55 7.62
N GLU A 16 6.82 -15.08 8.70
CA GLU A 16 8.03 -14.56 9.36
C GLU A 16 9.30 -15.15 8.73
N SER A 17 9.41 -15.11 7.41
CA SER A 17 10.63 -15.54 6.69
C SER A 17 11.48 -14.34 6.26
N GLU A 18 12.60 -14.58 5.56
CA GLU A 18 13.45 -13.54 4.98
C GLU A 18 12.67 -12.56 4.07
N HIS A 19 11.58 -13.05 3.47
CA HIS A 19 10.62 -12.23 2.75
C HIS A 19 9.37 -12.06 3.60
N LEU A 20 9.32 -10.97 4.37
CA LEU A 20 8.13 -10.58 5.12
C LEU A 20 6.93 -10.41 4.19
N GLY A 21 5.73 -10.75 4.68
CA GLY A 21 4.47 -10.60 3.96
C GLY A 21 3.42 -11.60 4.45
N CYS A 22 2.17 -11.40 4.07
CA CYS A 22 1.14 -12.45 4.21
C CYS A 22 1.22 -13.39 3.02
N VAL A 23 1.12 -14.71 3.24
CA VAL A 23 1.11 -15.72 2.17
C VAL A 23 -0.22 -16.47 2.17
N CYS A 24 -0.81 -16.60 0.98
CA CYS A 24 -2.01 -17.40 0.79
C CYS A 24 -1.66 -18.89 0.85
N PRO A 25 -2.31 -19.70 1.71
CA PRO A 25 -2.03 -21.12 1.79
C PRO A 25 -2.54 -21.91 0.56
N ASP A 26 -3.52 -21.37 -0.17
CA ASP A 26 -4.16 -22.09 -1.27
C ASP A 26 -3.49 -21.83 -2.63
N CYS A 27 -3.16 -20.57 -2.92
CA CYS A 27 -2.59 -20.17 -4.22
C CYS A 27 -1.15 -19.66 -4.15
N GLY A 28 -0.58 -19.49 -2.95
CA GLY A 28 0.79 -19.03 -2.76
C GLY A 28 1.02 -17.52 -2.98
N TYR A 29 -0.01 -16.74 -3.33
CA TYR A 29 0.11 -15.29 -3.47
C TYR A 29 0.69 -14.63 -2.20
N ARG A 30 1.59 -13.67 -2.39
CA ARG A 30 2.25 -12.93 -1.30
C ARG A 30 1.86 -11.46 -1.31
N CYS A 31 1.34 -10.97 -0.19
CA CYS A 31 0.91 -9.58 0.00
C CYS A 31 1.85 -8.82 0.95
N ASN A 32 2.25 -7.61 0.55
CA ASN A 32 3.12 -6.71 1.32
C ASN A 32 2.48 -5.35 1.64
N ASP A 33 1.23 -5.12 1.25
CA ASP A 33 0.57 -3.82 1.31
C ASP A 33 0.55 -3.22 2.72
N CYS A 34 0.37 -4.06 3.74
CA CYS A 34 0.32 -3.62 5.13
C CYS A 34 1.71 -3.42 5.77
N LEU A 35 2.80 -3.80 5.10
CA LEU A 35 4.17 -3.62 5.59
C LEU A 35 4.64 -2.16 5.45
N GLY A 36 3.84 -1.30 4.82
CA GLY A 36 4.20 0.08 4.54
C GLY A 36 5.38 0.17 3.57
N THR A 37 6.11 1.28 3.61
CA THR A 37 7.23 1.55 2.68
C THR A 37 8.54 0.89 3.10
N ASN A 38 8.56 0.12 4.20
CA ASN A 38 9.77 -0.40 4.84
C ASN A 38 10.90 0.65 4.97
N THR A 39 10.52 1.92 5.13
CA THR A 39 11.45 3.05 5.11
C THR A 39 11.17 3.93 6.31
N VAL A 40 12.21 4.17 7.11
CA VAL A 40 12.16 5.16 8.19
C VAL A 40 12.40 6.53 7.59
N VAL A 41 11.44 7.44 7.76
CA VAL A 41 11.56 8.83 7.31
C VAL A 41 11.92 9.71 8.50
N SER A 42 12.99 10.50 8.39
CA SER A 42 13.36 11.44 9.44
C SER A 42 12.32 12.57 9.56
N ARG A 43 12.28 13.22 10.73
CA ARG A 43 11.38 14.36 10.96
C ARG A 43 11.64 15.49 9.97
N GLU A 44 12.91 15.74 9.63
CA GLU A 44 13.34 16.78 8.71
C GLU A 44 12.94 16.44 7.27
N ALA A 45 13.10 15.19 6.86
CA ALA A 45 12.64 14.72 5.55
C ALA A 45 11.12 14.83 5.42
N LEU A 46 10.37 14.46 6.47
CA LEU A 46 8.90 14.67 6.52
C LEU A 46 8.53 16.16 6.42
N LYS A 47 9.26 17.05 7.10
CA LYS A 47 9.01 18.50 7.00
C LYS A 47 9.27 19.05 5.59
N ALA A 48 10.28 18.55 4.89
CA ALA A 48 10.58 18.98 3.53
C ALA A 48 9.44 18.64 2.55
N LEU A 49 8.73 17.53 2.78
CA LEU A 49 7.58 17.13 1.97
C LEU A 49 6.37 18.07 2.11
N ALA A 50 6.25 18.83 3.21
CA ALA A 50 5.12 19.73 3.43
C ALA A 50 5.00 20.86 2.38
N PHE A 51 6.11 21.18 1.70
CA PHE A 51 6.17 22.22 0.68
C PHE A 51 6.32 21.67 -0.74
N ASP A 52 6.33 20.35 -0.88
CA ASP A 52 6.44 19.74 -2.19
C ASP A 52 5.12 19.93 -2.97
N PRO A 53 5.18 20.47 -4.21
CA PRO A 53 3.99 20.78 -5.01
C PRO A 53 3.02 19.61 -5.18
N ARG A 54 3.52 18.37 -5.13
CA ARG A 54 2.70 17.16 -5.24
C ARG A 54 1.73 16.98 -4.08
N PHE A 55 2.04 17.57 -2.92
CA PHE A 55 1.21 17.51 -1.72
C PHE A 55 0.39 18.78 -1.49
N GLN A 56 0.34 19.69 -2.47
CA GLN A 56 -0.59 20.82 -2.38
C GLN A 56 -2.05 20.32 -2.45
N PRO A 57 -3.00 20.96 -1.73
CA PRO A 57 -4.37 20.47 -1.64
C PRO A 57 -5.05 20.20 -2.98
N GLY A 58 -4.81 21.05 -3.99
CA GLY A 58 -5.35 20.86 -5.35
C GLY A 58 -4.77 19.62 -6.04
N ALA A 59 -3.45 19.46 -6.02
CA ALA A 59 -2.77 18.30 -6.59
C ALA A 59 -3.12 16.98 -5.87
N LEU A 60 -3.33 17.03 -4.54
CA LEU A 60 -3.80 15.88 -3.78
C LEU A 60 -5.22 15.47 -4.20
N ALA A 61 -6.14 16.44 -4.33
CA ALA A 61 -7.52 16.18 -4.73
C ALA A 61 -7.61 15.50 -6.11
N GLU A 62 -6.82 15.96 -7.08
CA GLU A 62 -6.76 15.36 -8.42
C GLU A 62 -6.34 13.88 -8.41
N ASN A 63 -5.44 13.48 -7.51
CA ASN A 63 -5.01 12.09 -7.41
C ASN A 63 -6.11 11.15 -6.92
N PHE A 64 -7.05 11.63 -6.10
CA PHE A 64 -8.19 10.82 -5.66
C PHE A 64 -9.22 10.65 -6.78
N ILE A 65 -9.48 11.71 -7.55
CA ILE A 65 -10.41 11.67 -8.69
C ILE A 65 -9.90 10.70 -9.77
N LYS A 66 -8.61 10.76 -10.12
CA LYS A 66 -8.02 9.83 -11.10
C LYS A 66 -8.12 8.38 -10.66
N ARG A 67 -7.90 8.10 -9.36
CA ARG A 67 -7.99 6.73 -8.84
C ARG A 67 -9.42 6.19 -8.96
N ASP A 68 -10.42 7.01 -8.66
CA ASP A 68 -11.82 6.61 -8.83
C ASP A 68 -12.17 6.39 -10.31
N GLU A 69 -11.59 7.15 -11.25
CA GLU A 69 -11.77 6.89 -12.69
C GLU A 69 -11.10 5.58 -13.15
N ASP A 70 -9.89 5.31 -12.68
CA ASP A 70 -9.13 4.09 -13.01
C ASP A 70 -9.80 2.82 -12.43
N ASP A 71 -10.35 2.90 -11.21
CA ASP A 71 -11.04 1.79 -10.53
C ASP A 71 -12.37 1.39 -11.22
N TYR A 72 -12.96 2.28 -12.03
CA TYR A 72 -14.20 2.04 -12.80
C TYR A 72 -13.97 1.86 -14.31
N ALA A 73 -12.72 1.95 -14.78
CA ALA A 73 -12.34 1.73 -16.17
C ALA A 73 -11.95 0.27 -16.50
N GLY A 74 -12.08 -0.64 -15.52
CA GLY A 74 -11.78 -2.07 -15.63
C GLY A 74 -13.01 -2.97 -15.76
#